data_AF-A0A550GI86-F1
#
_entry.id   AF-A0A550GI86-F1
#
_cell.length_a   1.000
_cell.length_b   1.000
_cell.length_c   1.000
_cell.angle_alpha   90.00
_cell.angle_beta   90.00
_cell.angle_gamma   90.00
#
_symmetry.space_group_name_H-M   'P 1'
#
loop_
_entity.id
_entity.type
_entity.pdbx_description
1 polymer ?
#
loop_
_entity_poly.entity_id
_entity_poly.type
_entity_poly.pdbx_seq_one_letter_code
_entity_poly.pdbx_strand_id
1 'polypeptide(L)'
;MMRRLYFQRDSKRGVKGTYAWLADELEELREALEGSEKKATEKEFADVIAWLASLANITGINLESAVIKKYNWKCPKCKQAPCQCTF
;
A
#
# COMPACT_ATOMS: atom_id res chain seq x y z
N MET A 1 5.89 -11.18 4.06
CA MET A 1 4.66 -11.99 4.05
C MET A 1 4.13 -12.19 2.62
N MET A 2 3.61 -11.14 1.97
CA MET A 2 2.95 -11.22 0.65
C MET A 2 3.74 -11.95 -0.43
N ARG A 3 5.05 -11.70 -0.55
CA ARG A 3 5.92 -12.39 -1.51
C ARG A 3 5.90 -13.91 -1.37
N ARG A 4 5.81 -14.44 -0.15
CA ARG A 4 5.80 -15.90 0.09
C ARG A 4 4.50 -16.54 -0.33
N LEU A 5 3.38 -15.82 -0.19
CA LEU A 5 2.04 -16.33 -0.45
C LEU A 5 1.62 -16.19 -1.92
N TYR A 6 1.88 -15.04 -2.53
CA TYR A 6 1.21 -14.65 -3.79
C TYR A 6 2.14 -14.40 -4.97
N PHE A 7 3.47 -14.33 -4.76
CA PHE A 7 4.41 -13.88 -5.80
C PHE A 7 4.30 -14.63 -7.13
N GLN A 8 4.13 -15.95 -7.12
CA GLN A 8 3.99 -16.72 -8.36
C GLN A 8 2.71 -16.38 -9.13
N ARG A 9 1.58 -16.26 -8.42
CA ARG A 9 0.28 -15.89 -9.02
C ARG A 9 0.33 -14.46 -9.54
N ASP A 10 0.89 -13.55 -8.77
CA ASP A 10 0.96 -12.12 -9.11
C ASP A 10 1.90 -11.90 -10.29
N SER A 11 3.03 -12.62 -10.34
CA SER A 11 3.97 -12.56 -11.46
C SER A 11 3.32 -13.03 -12.77
N LYS A 12 2.48 -14.07 -12.72
CA LYS A 12 1.72 -14.56 -13.89
C LYS A 12 0.69 -13.53 -14.38
N ARG A 13 0.01 -12.84 -13.45
CA ARG A 13 -0.95 -11.77 -13.76
C ARG A 13 -0.28 -10.49 -14.26
N GLY A 14 0.97 -10.25 -13.84
CA GLY A 14 1.79 -9.13 -14.27
C GLY A 14 1.42 -7.81 -13.62
N VAL A 15 2.21 -6.78 -13.95
CA VAL A 15 2.14 -5.44 -13.32
C VAL A 15 0.78 -4.78 -13.53
N LYS A 16 0.27 -4.74 -14.77
CA LYS A 16 -1.01 -4.08 -15.08
C LYS A 16 -2.18 -4.74 -14.36
N GLY A 17 -2.25 -6.08 -14.38
CA GLY A 17 -3.32 -6.81 -13.70
C GLY A 17 -3.23 -6.70 -12.19
N THR A 18 -2.03 -6.67 -11.62
CA THR A 18 -1.85 -6.51 -10.16
C THR A 18 -2.18 -5.07 -9.71
N TYR A 19 -1.85 -4.08 -10.54
CA TYR A 19 -2.27 -2.69 -10.32
C TYR A 19 -3.79 -2.52 -10.41
N ALA A 20 -4.47 -3.19 -11.34
CA ALA A 20 -5.93 -3.14 -11.43
C ALA A 20 -6.59 -3.62 -10.12
N TRP A 21 -6.14 -4.75 -9.57
CA TRP A 21 -6.59 -5.22 -8.25
C TRP A 21 -6.30 -4.19 -7.14
N LEU A 22 -5.11 -3.57 -7.11
CA LEU A 22 -4.84 -2.50 -6.15
C LEU A 22 -5.79 -1.31 -6.31
N ALA A 23 -6.18 -0.96 -7.54
CA ALA A 23 -7.10 0.13 -7.80
C ALA A 23 -8.52 -0.19 -7.33
N ASP A 24 -8.98 -1.42 -7.54
CA ASP A 24 -10.29 -1.88 -7.04
C ASP A 24 -10.34 -1.80 -5.50
N GLU A 25 -9.27 -2.20 -4.82
CA GLU A 25 -9.20 -2.23 -3.35
C GLU A 25 -9.08 -0.81 -2.74
N LEU A 26 -8.55 0.15 -3.51
CA LEU A 26 -8.61 1.56 -3.15
C LEU A 26 -10.04 2.12 -3.26
N GLU A 27 -10.84 1.64 -4.22
CA GLU A 27 -12.25 1.99 -4.35
C GLU A 27 -13.07 1.38 -3.20
N GLU A 28 -12.84 0.11 -2.88
CA GLU A 28 -13.48 -0.55 -1.71
C GLU A 28 -13.13 0.19 -0.42
N LEU A 29 -11.86 0.58 -0.23
CA LEU A 29 -11.47 1.42 0.92
C LEU A 29 -12.19 2.77 0.93
N ARG A 30 -12.38 3.42 -0.24
CA ARG A 30 -13.12 4.69 -0.32
C ARG A 30 -14.56 4.49 0.17
N GLU A 31 -15.24 3.45 -0.33
CA GLU A 31 -16.61 3.13 0.06
C GLU A 31 -16.70 2.79 1.56
N ALA A 32 -15.75 2.01 2.09
CA ALA A 32 -15.71 1.66 3.50
C ALA A 32 -15.45 2.87 4.43
N LEU A 33 -14.82 3.93 3.94
CA LEU A 33 -14.61 5.18 4.67
C LEU A 33 -15.86 6.07 4.72
N GLU A 34 -16.81 5.90 3.78
CA GLU A 34 -18.10 6.59 3.81
C GLU A 34 -19.08 5.92 4.79
N GLY A 35 -18.83 4.66 5.14
CA GLY A 35 -19.57 3.90 6.16
C GLY A 35 -19.16 4.23 7.60
N SER A 36 -19.91 3.65 8.56
CA SER A 36 -19.62 3.76 10.00
C SER A 36 -19.02 2.49 10.61
N GLU A 37 -18.84 1.43 9.82
CA GLU A 37 -18.35 0.14 10.32
C GLU A 37 -16.83 0.05 10.31
N LYS A 38 -16.20 0.27 11.48
CA LYS A 38 -14.75 0.21 11.66
C LYS A 38 -14.10 -1.09 11.14
N LYS A 39 -14.78 -2.24 11.29
CA LYS A 39 -14.24 -3.54 10.86
C LYS A 39 -14.12 -3.65 9.34
N ALA A 40 -15.09 -3.11 8.61
CA ALA A 40 -15.03 -3.03 7.15
C ALA A 40 -13.85 -2.15 6.73
N THR A 41 -13.70 -0.97 7.31
CA THR A 41 -12.56 -0.08 7.02
C THR A 41 -11.21 -0.74 7.34
N GLU A 42 -11.10 -1.43 8.48
CA GLU A 42 -9.88 -2.17 8.86
C GLU A 42 -9.52 -3.27 7.85
N LYS A 43 -10.51 -3.99 7.32
CA LYS A 43 -10.32 -4.99 6.26
C LYS A 43 -9.75 -4.33 5.00
N GLU A 44 -10.37 -3.26 4.51
CA GLU A 44 -9.92 -2.66 3.24
C GLU A 44 -8.53 -2.01 3.37
N PHE A 45 -8.16 -1.48 4.54
CA PHE A 45 -6.77 -1.06 4.78
C PHE A 45 -5.79 -2.23 4.67
N ALA A 46 -6.17 -3.42 5.16
CA ALA A 46 -5.35 -4.62 5.06
C ALA A 46 -5.22 -5.10 3.60
N ASP A 47 -6.31 -5.02 2.84
CA ASP A 47 -6.31 -5.43 1.43
C ASP A 47 -5.48 -4.46 0.56
N VAL A 48 -5.57 -3.14 0.78
CA VAL A 48 -4.73 -2.14 0.09
C VAL A 48 -3.23 -2.37 0.35
N ILE A 49 -2.82 -2.58 1.61
CA ILE A 49 -1.39 -2.81 1.90
C ILE A 49 -0.92 -4.17 1.35
N ALA A 50 -1.79 -5.18 1.34
CA ALA A 50 -1.52 -6.48 0.75
C ALA A 50 -1.24 -6.34 -0.76
N TRP A 51 -2.11 -5.67 -1.50
CA TRP A 51 -1.95 -5.48 -2.94
C TRP A 51 -0.81 -4.55 -3.32
N LEU A 52 -0.56 -3.49 -2.56
CA LEU A 52 0.60 -2.63 -2.74
C LEU A 52 1.91 -3.41 -2.57
N ALA A 53 1.99 -4.26 -1.54
CA ALA A 53 3.14 -5.12 -1.33
C ALA A 53 3.28 -6.17 -2.45
N SER A 54 2.18 -6.77 -2.94
CA SER A 54 2.19 -7.67 -4.08
C SER A 54 2.72 -6.99 -5.36
N LEU A 55 2.27 -5.78 -5.66
CA LEU A 55 2.77 -4.98 -6.78
C LEU A 55 4.26 -4.69 -6.64
N ALA A 56 4.71 -4.25 -5.45
CA ALA A 56 6.12 -4.00 -5.17
C ALA A 56 6.99 -5.26 -5.36
N ASN A 57 6.50 -6.42 -4.93
CA ASN A 57 7.24 -7.68 -5.07
C ASN A 57 7.49 -8.04 -6.54
N ILE A 58 6.49 -7.91 -7.42
CA ILE A 58 6.63 -8.27 -8.83
C ILE A 58 7.40 -7.23 -9.64
N THR A 59 7.51 -5.99 -9.14
CA THR A 59 8.39 -4.96 -9.71
C THR A 59 9.79 -4.93 -9.09
N GLY A 60 10.10 -5.87 -8.17
CA GLY A 60 11.42 -5.97 -7.54
C GLY A 60 11.75 -4.86 -6.53
N ILE A 61 10.73 -4.19 -5.98
CA ILE A 61 10.89 -3.10 -5.01
C ILE A 61 10.77 -3.66 -3.59
N ASN A 62 11.80 -3.44 -2.77
CA ASN A 62 11.67 -3.62 -1.32
C ASN A 62 10.94 -2.41 -0.72
N LEU A 63 9.64 -2.58 -0.45
CA LEU A 63 8.75 -1.51 -0.01
C LEU A 63 9.20 -0.89 1.32
N GLU A 64 9.59 -1.70 2.30
CA GLU A 64 10.06 -1.23 3.62
C GLU A 64 11.31 -0.35 3.48
N SER A 65 12.31 -0.84 2.72
CA SER A 65 13.53 -0.08 2.46
C SER A 65 13.25 1.22 1.72
N ALA A 66 12.31 1.21 0.76
CA ALA A 66 11.91 2.41 0.02
C ALA A 66 11.24 3.45 0.95
N VAL A 67 10.39 3.00 1.88
CA VAL A 67 9.74 3.86 2.87
C VAL A 67 10.77 4.43 3.83
N ILE A 68 11.64 3.61 4.44
CA ILE A 68 12.65 4.06 5.40
C ILE A 68 13.60 5.08 4.73
N LYS A 69 14.04 4.81 3.48
CA LYS A 69 14.92 5.73 2.74
C LYS A 69 14.28 7.10 2.53
N LYS A 70 12.96 7.16 2.34
CA LYS A 70 12.23 8.41 2.07
C LYS A 70 11.72 9.09 3.34
N TYR A 71 11.27 8.32 4.32
CA TYR A 71 10.57 8.75 5.53
C TYR A 71 11.27 8.19 6.77
N ASN A 72 12.57 8.47 6.93
CA ASN A 72 13.37 8.03 8.07
C ASN A 72 13.01 8.83 9.34
N TRP A 73 11.83 8.56 9.92
CA TRP A 73 11.30 9.19 11.14
C TRP A 73 11.16 10.72 11.10
N LYS A 74 11.31 11.33 9.92
CA LYS A 74 11.24 12.77 9.68
C LYS A 74 10.56 13.02 8.33
N CYS A 75 9.82 14.13 8.23
CA CYS A 75 9.26 14.54 6.95
C CYS A 75 10.40 14.77 5.92
N PRO A 76 10.33 14.21 4.70
CA PRO A 76 11.37 14.42 3.70
C PRO A 76 11.52 15.88 3.25
N LYS A 77 10.47 16.70 3.41
CA LYS A 77 10.45 18.12 3.06
C LYS A 77 10.98 18.99 4.20
N CYS A 78 10.27 19.07 5.33
CA CYS A 78 10.64 19.98 6.43
C CYS A 78 11.61 19.39 7.46
N LYS A 79 11.94 18.10 7.37
CA LYS A 79 12.85 17.38 8.29
C LYS A 79 12.42 17.34 9.77
N GLN A 80 11.19 17.75 10.09
CA GLN A 80 10.63 17.71 11.43
C GLN A 80 9.82 16.44 11.71
N ALA A 81 9.64 16.14 13.00
CA ALA A 81 8.76 15.11 13.55
C ALA A 81 8.12 15.64 14.86
N PRO A 82 6.81 15.98 14.89
CA PRO A 82 5.82 15.83 13.81
C PRO A 82 6.09 16.74 12.60
N CYS A 83 5.52 16.39 11.45
CA CYS A 83 5.59 17.22 10.23
C CYS A 83 4.98 18.61 10.47
N GLN A 84 5.57 19.64 9.86
CA GLN A 84 5.11 21.05 9.92
C GLN A 84 4.86 21.66 8.53
N CYS A 85 4.68 20.83 7.50
CA CYS A 85 4.30 21.33 6.17
C CYS A 85 2.86 21.85 6.21
N THR A 86 2.58 22.94 5.50
CA THR A 86 1.25 23.57 5.43
C THR A 86 0.43 23.13 4.22
N PHE A 87 0.88 22.09 3.51
CA PHE A 87 0.37 21.62 2.22
C PHE A 87 0.58 20.11 2.04
#